data_AF-A0A516WYR4-F1
#
_entry.id   AF-A0A516WYR4-F1
#
_cell.length_a   1.000
_cell.length_b   1.000
_cell.length_c   1.000
_cell.angle_alpha   90.00
_cell.angle_beta   90.00
_cell.angle_gamma   90.00
#
_symmetry.space_group_name_H-M   'P 1'
#
loop_
_entity.id
_entity.type
_entity.pdbx_description
1 polymer ?
#
loop_
_entity_poly.entity_id
_entity_poly.type
_entity_poly.pdbx_seq_one_letter_code
_entity_poly.pdbx_strand_id
1 'polypeptide(L)' 'MSIGKKLRHKAETAEGAAKKTVGKALGNERMEAEGRAQEAKGKMKQAGDQVKQAGQKIKNIFKH' A
#
# COMPACT_ATOMS: atom_id res chain seq x y z
N MET A 1 -31.36 2.98 27.26
CA MET A 1 -30.13 2.92 26.43
C MET A 1 -29.81 1.46 26.16
N SER A 2 -30.09 0.99 24.94
CA SER A 2 -30.43 -0.41 24.65
C SER A 2 -29.24 -1.36 24.58
N ILE A 3 -29.36 -2.50 25.29
CA ILE A 3 -28.45 -3.65 25.25
C ILE A 3 -28.23 -4.15 23.81
N GLY A 4 -29.26 -4.05 22.96
CA GLY A 4 -29.18 -4.35 21.52
C GLY A 4 -28.15 -3.51 20.75
N LYS A 5 -27.85 -2.27 21.17
CA LYS A 5 -26.80 -1.44 20.53
C LYS A 5 -25.40 -1.93 20.91
N LYS A 6 -25.20 -2.39 22.14
CA LYS A 6 -23.92 -2.99 22.58
C LYS A 6 -23.65 -4.33 21.92
N LEU A 7 -24.70 -5.14 21.73
CA LEU A 7 -24.59 -6.45 21.08
C LEU A 7 -24.28 -6.30 19.58
N ARG A 8 -24.95 -5.39 18.86
CA ARG A 8 -24.66 -5.10 17.45
C ARG A 8 -23.24 -4.59 17.25
N HIS A 9 -22.76 -3.68 18.10
CA HIS A 9 -21.37 -3.22 18.03
C HIS A 9 -20.35 -4.34 18.23
N LYS A 10 -20.59 -5.25 19.18
CA LYS A 10 -19.69 -6.41 19.39
C LYS A 10 -19.77 -7.42 18.25
N ALA A 11 -20.96 -7.67 17.69
CA ALA A 11 -21.15 -8.55 16.55
C ALA A 11 -20.46 -8.00 15.30
N GLU A 12 -20.62 -6.71 14.99
CA GLU A 12 -19.94 -6.05 13.86
C GLU A 12 -18.41 -6.04 14.04
N THR A 13 -17.94 -5.87 15.28
CA THR A 13 -16.49 -5.95 15.58
C THR A 13 -15.96 -7.37 15.38
N ALA A 14 -16.70 -8.39 15.83
CA ALA A 14 -16.33 -9.80 15.67
C ALA A 14 -16.38 -10.24 14.20
N GLU A 15 -17.40 -9.82 13.45
CA GLU A 15 -17.54 -10.11 12.03
C GLU A 15 -16.45 -9.40 11.21
N GLY A 16 -16.11 -8.15 11.56
CA GLY A 16 -15.00 -7.41 10.97
C GLY A 16 -13.64 -8.03 11.26
N ALA A 17 -13.42 -8.51 12.48
CA ALA A 17 -12.21 -9.23 12.87
C ALA A 17 -12.10 -10.58 12.14
N ALA A 18 -13.21 -11.31 12.02
CA ALA A 18 -13.28 -12.56 11.25
C ALA A 18 -12.99 -12.31 9.77
N LYS A 19 -13.65 -11.34 9.11
CA LYS A 19 -13.38 -10.95 7.71
C LYS A 19 -11.93 -10.48 7.50
N LYS A 20 -11.35 -9.74 8.45
CA LYS A 20 -9.93 -9.37 8.38
C LYS A 20 -9.02 -10.59 8.44
N THR A 21 -9.29 -11.51 9.35
CA THR A 21 -8.44 -12.70 9.58
C THR A 21 -8.56 -13.67 8.42
N VAL A 22 -9.80 -13.93 7.99
CA VAL A 22 -10.14 -14.76 6.83
C VAL A 22 -9.62 -14.14 5.54
N GLY A 23 -9.74 -12.82 5.34
CA GLY A 23 -9.16 -12.13 4.19
C GLY A 23 -7.63 -12.18 4.16
N LYS A 24 -6.98 -12.08 5.34
CA LYS A 24 -5.53 -12.27 5.47
C LYS A 24 -5.09 -13.71 5.20
N ALA A 25 -5.89 -14.69 5.62
CA ALA A 25 -5.60 -16.12 5.48
C ALA A 25 -5.94 -16.68 4.09
N LEU A 26 -7.00 -16.20 3.43
CA LEU A 26 -7.44 -16.66 2.11
C LEU A 26 -6.79 -15.94 0.93
N GLY A 27 -6.15 -14.77 1.13
CA GLY A 27 -5.87 -13.91 -0.01
C GLY A 27 -4.67 -12.98 0.06
N ASN A 28 -3.71 -13.17 0.98
CA ASN A 28 -2.60 -12.21 1.07
C ASN A 28 -1.34 -12.59 0.31
N GLU A 29 -1.11 -13.81 -0.17
CA GLU A 29 0.14 -14.08 -0.92
C GLU A 29 0.17 -13.38 -2.28
N ARG A 30 -0.95 -13.40 -3.02
CA ARG A 30 -1.03 -12.78 -4.35
C ARG A 30 -1.10 -11.24 -4.26
N MET A 31 -1.87 -10.70 -3.31
CA MET A 31 -1.99 -9.24 -3.10
C MET A 31 -0.74 -8.63 -2.45
N GLU A 32 -0.04 -9.35 -1.58
CA GLU A 32 1.23 -8.92 -0.98
C GLU A 32 2.39 -9.05 -1.98
N ALA A 33 2.37 -10.05 -2.87
CA ALA A 33 3.29 -10.15 -4.00
C ALA A 33 3.09 -9.02 -5.02
N GLU A 34 1.85 -8.71 -5.40
CA GLU A 34 1.53 -7.57 -6.26
C GLU A 34 1.87 -6.22 -5.60
N GLY A 35 1.62 -6.09 -4.29
CA GLY A 35 1.98 -4.92 -3.51
C GLY A 35 3.51 -4.69 -3.47
N ARG A 36 4.29 -5.74 -3.21
CA ARG A 36 5.76 -5.66 -3.26
C ARG A 36 6.28 -5.36 -4.67
N ALA A 37 5.67 -5.93 -5.70
CA ALA A 37 6.02 -5.65 -7.09
C ALA A 37 5.72 -4.18 -7.45
N GLN A 38 4.59 -3.63 -7.01
CA GLN A 38 4.27 -2.22 -7.19
C GLN A 38 5.21 -1.30 -6.41
N GLU A 39 5.54 -1.62 -5.16
CA GLU A 39 6.50 -0.86 -4.36
C GLU A 39 7.88 -0.81 -5.03
N ALA A 40 8.36 -1.96 -5.53
CA ALA A 40 9.62 -2.04 -6.26
C ALA A 40 9.58 -1.18 -7.53
N LYS A 41 8.49 -1.26 -8.30
CA LYS A 41 8.29 -0.44 -9.51
C LYS A 41 8.27 1.06 -9.19
N GLY A 42 7.62 1.45 -8.09
CA GLY A 42 7.55 2.83 -7.63
C GLY A 42 8.93 3.37 -7.24
N LYS A 43 9.69 2.62 -6.44
CA LYS A 43 11.06 2.97 -6.05
C LYS A 43 12.01 3.06 -7.25
N MET A 44 11.91 2.14 -8.21
CA MET A 44 12.69 2.21 -9.45
C MET A 44 12.34 3.44 -10.30
N LYS A 45 11.06 3.81 -10.40
CA LYS A 45 10.65 5.03 -11.09
C LYS A 45 11.21 6.28 -10.41
N GLN A 46 11.06 6.41 -9.09
CA GLN A 46 11.59 7.58 -8.37
C GLN A 46 13.12 7.70 -8.50
N ALA A 47 13.85 6.59 -8.38
CA ALA A 47 15.30 6.60 -8.57
C ALA A 47 15.68 6.98 -10.00
N GLY A 48 14.98 6.44 -11.02
CA GLY A 48 15.20 6.79 -12.43
C GLY A 48 14.90 8.26 -12.73
N ASP A 49 13.83 8.81 -12.17
CA ASP A 49 13.46 10.22 -12.30
C ASP A 49 14.47 11.14 -11.61
N GLN A 50 14.97 10.79 -10.42
CA GLN A 50 16.02 11.57 -9.74
C GLN A 50 17.33 11.57 -10.54
N VAL A 51 17.76 10.42 -11.07
CA VAL A 51 18.97 10.31 -11.91
C VAL A 51 18.80 11.11 -13.20
N LYS A 52 17.64 11.03 -13.86
CA LYS A 52 17.34 11.84 -15.05
C LYS A 52 17.34 13.33 -14.74
N GLN A 53 16.73 13.77 -13.64
CA GLN A 53 16.71 15.18 -13.26
C GLN A 53 18.11 15.70 -12.90
N ALA A 54 18.91 14.92 -12.16
CA ALA A 54 20.29 15.28 -11.83
C ALA A 54 21.16 15.35 -13.09
N GLY A 55 21.07 14.36 -13.98
CA GLY A 55 21.78 14.35 -15.26
C GLY A 55 21.37 15.50 -16.18
N GLN A 56 20.07 15.84 -16.24
CA GLN A 56 19.59 17.00 -17.00
C GLN A 56 20.09 18.33 -16.42
N LYS A 57 20.14 18.49 -15.10
CA LYS A 57 20.70 19.68 -14.45
C LYS A 57 22.18 19.85 -14.79
N ILE A 58 22.97 18.78 -14.66
CA ILE A 58 24.40 18.81 -15.02
C ILE A 58 24.58 19.13 -16.51
N LYS A 59 23.80 18.49 -17.38
CA LYS A 59 23.85 18.76 -18.83
C LYS A 59 23.50 20.20 -19.19
N ASN A 60 22.55 20.83 -18.49
CA ASN A 60 22.23 22.24 -18.69
C ASN A 60 23.33 23.18 -18.21
N ILE A 61 23.98 22.86 -17.09
CA ILE A 61 25.09 23.67 -16.56
C ILE A 61 26.30 23.64 -17.49
N PHE A 62 26.58 22.50 -18.13
CA PHE A 62 27.69 22.36 -19.08
C PHE A 62 27.37 22.87 -20.50
N LYS A 63 26.11 23.21 -20.80
CA LYS A 63 25.68 23.69 -22.12
C LYS A 63 25.46 25.22 -22.17
N HIS A 64 25.64 25.92 -21.05
CA HIS A 64 25.80 27.37 -21.00
C HIS A 64 27.28 27.72 -21.03
#